data_AF-A0A0L0NBB9-F1
#
_entry.id   AF-A0A0L0NBB9-F1
#
_cell.length_a   1.000
_cell.length_b   1.000
_cell.length_c   1.000
_cell.angle_alpha   90.00
_cell.angle_beta   90.00
_cell.angle_gamma   90.00
#
_symmetry.space_group_name_H-M   'P 1'
#
loop_
_entity.id
_entity.type
_entity.pdbx_description
1 polymer ?
#
loop_
_entity_poly.entity_id
_entity_poly.type
_entity_poly.pdbx_seq_one_letter_code
_entity_poly.pdbx_strand_id
1 'polypeptide(L)'
;MTSPATANIVQDSPLGDALNTLRSSLISICGDRQIARSLEAFDVLDEEDLRVLALPFISTRQSLSAAGLLPSKTGRGTLRNDLRVIISAVASDDFDFDRIKPLLKAAIAEGLDDAFIWSHIHDAVTESTPPPRPIAPSIQQTPLSQNTSGLVNSSEFRQNVDPILKLELEHLYAGLPNFHQAFFRDVPDLDRASKAVFQDFLNSARVNFTPHYKLLIPWVNRLRRKVFPNGERWKKQEPRLYESMTDILRQAQKDIEEAST
;
A
#
# COMPACT_ATOMS: atom_id res chain seq x y z
N MET A 1 3.16 -27.81 7.11
CA MET A 1 2.82 -29.04 6.35
C MET A 1 2.19 -28.60 5.03
N THR A 2 2.89 -28.82 3.92
CA THR A 2 2.40 -28.54 2.56
C THR A 2 1.27 -29.52 2.22
N SER A 3 0.15 -29.01 1.68
CA SER A 3 -0.98 -29.84 1.26
C SER A 3 -0.60 -30.65 0.02
N PRO A 4 -1.09 -31.89 -0.18
CA PRO A 4 -0.82 -32.68 -1.38
C PRO A 4 -1.15 -31.94 -2.70
N ALA A 5 -2.12 -31.01 -2.68
CA ALA A 5 -2.42 -30.15 -3.83
C ALA A 5 -1.30 -29.15 -4.17
N THR A 6 -0.58 -28.66 -3.16
CA THR A 6 0.56 -27.73 -3.34
C THR A 6 1.83 -28.42 -3.84
N ALA A 7 2.01 -29.70 -3.54
CA ALA A 7 3.15 -30.48 -4.01
C ALA A 7 3.11 -30.72 -5.53
N ASN A 8 1.93 -31.01 -6.08
CA ASN A 8 1.76 -31.26 -7.52
C ASN A 8 2.02 -29.98 -8.36
N ILE A 9 1.55 -28.83 -7.90
CA ILE A 9 1.75 -27.54 -8.58
C ILE A 9 3.24 -27.17 -8.70
N VAL A 10 4.02 -27.53 -7.68
CA VAL A 10 5.46 -27.27 -7.62
C VAL A 10 6.24 -28.18 -8.57
N GLN A 11 5.85 -29.46 -8.67
CA GLN A 11 6.47 -30.40 -9.62
C GLN A 11 6.19 -30.03 -11.09
N ASP A 12 5.04 -29.42 -11.38
CA ASP A 12 4.65 -29.03 -12.74
C ASP A 12 5.26 -27.69 -13.21
N SER A 13 6.11 -27.04 -12.40
CA SER A 13 6.69 -25.72 -12.68
C SER A 13 8.22 -25.71 -12.59
N PRO A 14 8.91 -26.31 -13.59
CA PRO A 14 10.37 -26.43 -13.56
C PRO A 14 11.06 -25.06 -13.57
N LEU A 15 12.03 -24.87 -12.68
CA LEU A 15 12.73 -23.59 -12.48
C LEU A 15 13.98 -23.42 -13.36
N GLY A 16 14.35 -24.44 -14.15
CA GLY A 16 15.64 -24.59 -14.83
C GLY A 16 16.12 -23.36 -15.61
N ASP A 17 15.28 -22.77 -16.45
CA ASP A 17 15.66 -21.62 -17.28
C ASP A 17 16.02 -20.37 -16.46
N ALA A 18 15.28 -20.13 -15.37
CA ALA A 18 15.55 -19.02 -14.46
C ALA A 18 16.84 -19.25 -13.65
N LEU A 19 17.13 -20.50 -13.27
CA LEU A 19 18.38 -20.86 -12.58
C LEU A 19 19.58 -20.69 -13.51
N ASN A 20 19.46 -21.07 -14.78
CA ASN A 20 20.52 -20.87 -15.77
C ASN A 20 20.79 -19.38 -16.05
N THR A 21 19.72 -18.57 -16.10
CA THR A 21 19.84 -17.12 -16.22
C THR A 21 20.58 -16.52 -15.02
N LEU A 22 20.22 -16.91 -13.79
CA LEU A 22 20.91 -16.48 -12.58
C LEU A 22 22.39 -16.86 -12.60
N ARG A 23 22.71 -18.11 -12.93
CA ARG A 23 24.09 -18.60 -13.03
C ARG A 23 24.89 -17.78 -14.04
N SER A 24 24.31 -17.47 -15.19
CA SER A 24 24.96 -16.68 -16.24
C SER A 24 25.25 -15.25 -15.76
N SER A 25 24.28 -14.59 -15.11
CA SER A 25 24.47 -13.25 -14.55
C SER A 25 25.52 -13.23 -13.44
N LEU A 26 25.53 -14.24 -12.56
CA LEU A 26 26.55 -14.37 -11.51
C LEU A 26 27.95 -14.54 -12.12
N ILE A 27 28.09 -15.36 -13.16
CA ILE A 27 29.36 -15.55 -13.86
C ILE A 27 29.87 -14.23 -14.45
N SER A 28 28.99 -13.43 -15.03
CA SER A 28 29.33 -12.10 -15.58
C SER A 28 29.81 -11.16 -14.49
N ILE A 29 29.02 -10.98 -13.42
CA ILE A 29 29.33 -10.06 -12.33
C ILE A 29 30.64 -10.46 -11.62
N CYS A 30 30.82 -11.74 -11.30
CA CYS A 30 32.08 -12.19 -10.70
C CYS A 30 33.29 -11.96 -11.61
N GLY A 31 33.11 -12.05 -12.93
CA GLY A 31 34.16 -11.72 -13.91
C GLY A 31 34.54 -10.25 -13.88
N ASP A 32 33.55 -9.35 -13.89
CA ASP A 32 33.75 -7.90 -13.87
C ASP A 32 34.38 -7.42 -12.55
N ARG A 33 33.97 -8.03 -11.42
CA ARG A 33 34.46 -7.71 -10.08
C ARG A 33 35.72 -8.46 -9.67
N GLN A 34 36.22 -9.38 -10.51
CA GLN A 34 37.35 -10.27 -10.21
C GLN A 34 37.16 -11.11 -8.93
N ILE A 35 35.92 -11.53 -8.65
CA ILE A 35 35.56 -12.34 -7.48
C ILE A 35 35.58 -13.82 -7.86
N ALA A 36 36.03 -14.68 -6.94
CA ALA A 36 36.00 -16.13 -7.13
C ALA A 36 34.55 -16.64 -7.26
N ARG A 37 34.31 -17.54 -8.22
CA ARG A 37 32.98 -18.12 -8.44
C ARG A 37 32.69 -19.19 -7.39
N SER A 38 32.08 -18.79 -6.29
CA SER A 38 31.64 -19.71 -5.23
C SER A 38 30.32 -19.23 -4.61
N LEU A 39 29.73 -20.05 -3.74
CA LEU A 39 28.60 -19.67 -2.89
C LEU A 39 28.93 -18.46 -2.00
N GLU A 40 30.21 -18.25 -1.69
CA GLU A 40 30.71 -17.16 -0.85
C GLU A 40 30.74 -15.83 -1.62
N ALA A 41 30.63 -15.86 -2.96
CA ALA A 41 30.57 -14.64 -3.77
C ALA A 41 29.44 -13.72 -3.29
N PHE A 42 28.27 -14.27 -2.94
CA PHE A 42 27.14 -13.48 -2.42
C PHE A 42 27.42 -12.75 -1.10
N ASP A 43 28.44 -13.16 -0.34
CA ASP A 43 28.83 -12.48 0.90
C ASP A 43 29.76 -11.28 0.63
N VAL A 44 30.37 -11.24 -0.55
CA VAL A 44 31.34 -10.21 -0.96
C VAL A 44 30.73 -9.20 -1.94
N LEU A 45 29.70 -9.59 -2.68
CA LEU A 45 28.99 -8.71 -3.61
C LEU A 45 28.35 -7.51 -2.88
N ASP A 46 28.42 -6.34 -3.52
CA ASP A 46 27.73 -5.16 -3.04
C ASP A 46 26.21 -5.27 -3.23
N GLU A 47 25.45 -4.40 -2.58
CA GLU A 47 23.98 -4.42 -2.61
C GLU A 47 23.42 -4.21 -4.03
N GLU A 48 24.12 -3.47 -4.89
CA GLU A 48 23.68 -3.22 -6.27
C GLU A 48 23.85 -4.47 -7.14
N ASP A 49 24.97 -5.16 -7.02
CA ASP A 49 25.22 -6.44 -7.67
C ASP A 49 24.19 -7.49 -7.21
N LEU A 50 23.88 -7.52 -5.90
CA LEU A 50 22.84 -8.39 -5.35
C LEU A 50 21.43 -8.02 -5.87
N ARG A 51 21.13 -6.73 -6.05
CA ARG A 51 19.88 -6.23 -6.63
C ARG A 51 19.72 -6.68 -8.08
N VAL A 52 20.78 -6.57 -8.89
CA VAL A 52 20.82 -7.02 -10.29
C VAL A 52 20.56 -8.52 -10.40
N LEU A 53 21.03 -9.32 -9.44
CA LEU A 53 20.77 -10.77 -9.40
C LEU A 53 19.37 -11.11 -8.89
N ALA A 54 18.91 -10.46 -7.83
CA ALA A 54 17.66 -10.79 -7.14
C ALA A 54 16.42 -10.38 -7.95
N LEU A 55 16.38 -9.19 -8.54
CA LEU A 55 15.17 -8.67 -9.19
C LEU A 55 14.70 -9.54 -10.38
N PRO A 56 15.54 -9.90 -11.36
CA PRO A 56 15.12 -10.77 -12.46
C PRO A 56 14.74 -12.18 -11.97
N PHE A 57 15.49 -12.69 -10.99
CA PHE A 57 15.27 -14.00 -10.39
C PHE A 57 13.90 -14.11 -9.71
N ILE A 58 13.50 -13.09 -8.95
CA ILE A 58 12.22 -13.05 -8.24
C ILE A 58 11.07 -12.74 -9.22
N SER A 59 11.30 -11.84 -10.19
CA SER A 59 10.29 -11.42 -11.17
C SER A 59 9.86 -12.56 -12.10
N THR A 60 10.80 -13.37 -12.57
CA THR A 60 10.47 -14.55 -13.39
C THR A 60 9.57 -15.53 -12.64
N ARG A 61 9.82 -15.75 -11.35
CA ARG A 61 8.98 -16.62 -10.50
C ARG A 61 7.61 -16.05 -10.20
N GLN A 62 7.51 -14.74 -10.00
CA GLN A 62 6.24 -14.06 -9.81
C GLN A 62 5.31 -14.26 -11.02
N SER A 63 5.90 -14.29 -12.23
CA SER A 63 5.17 -14.46 -13.48
C SER A 63 4.65 -15.88 -13.73
N LEU A 64 5.19 -16.89 -13.04
CA LEU A 64 4.74 -18.28 -13.15
C LEU A 64 3.29 -18.45 -12.66
N SER A 65 2.56 -19.38 -13.28
CA SER A 65 1.21 -19.75 -12.87
C SER A 65 1.19 -20.30 -11.44
N ALA A 66 2.19 -21.10 -11.06
CA ALA A 66 2.35 -21.65 -9.71
C ALA A 66 2.32 -20.57 -8.61
N ALA A 67 2.97 -19.43 -8.83
CA ALA A 67 2.95 -18.33 -7.84
C ALA A 67 1.52 -17.81 -7.57
N GLY A 68 0.63 -17.87 -8.57
CA GLY A 68 -0.78 -17.49 -8.42
C GLY A 68 -1.64 -18.57 -7.74
N LEU A 69 -1.15 -19.81 -7.64
CA LEU A 69 -1.88 -20.93 -7.04
C LEU A 69 -1.38 -21.26 -5.63
N LEU A 70 -0.13 -20.92 -5.31
CA LEU A 70 0.45 -21.14 -3.99
C LEU A 70 -0.12 -20.12 -2.99
N PRO A 71 -0.50 -20.55 -1.78
CA PRO A 71 -1.03 -19.66 -0.75
C PRO A 71 0.06 -18.74 -0.19
N SER A 72 -0.32 -17.52 0.17
CA SER A 72 0.55 -16.62 0.96
C SER A 72 0.81 -17.22 2.34
N LYS A 73 2.05 -17.05 2.85
CA LYS A 73 2.38 -17.37 4.26
C LYS A 73 2.25 -16.15 5.17
N THR A 74 2.14 -14.93 4.62
CA THR A 74 2.10 -13.67 5.37
C THR A 74 0.69 -13.17 5.68
N GLY A 75 -0.34 -13.79 5.09
CA GLY A 75 -1.73 -13.42 5.35
C GLY A 75 -2.71 -13.94 4.31
N ARG A 76 -3.68 -13.10 3.92
CA ARG A 76 -4.65 -13.41 2.86
C ARG A 76 -4.05 -13.14 1.49
N GLY A 77 -4.05 -14.15 0.60
CA GLY A 77 -3.65 -13.99 -0.79
C GLY A 77 -2.82 -15.16 -1.29
N THR A 78 -2.04 -14.89 -2.34
CA THR A 78 -1.19 -15.89 -3.01
C THR A 78 0.28 -15.49 -2.91
N LEU A 79 1.17 -16.46 -3.14
CA LEU A 79 2.61 -16.22 -3.20
C LEU A 79 2.98 -15.15 -4.24
N ARG A 80 2.20 -14.99 -5.32
CA ARG A 80 2.39 -13.92 -6.29
C ARG A 80 2.28 -12.53 -5.67
N ASN A 81 1.37 -12.32 -4.72
CA ASN A 81 1.22 -11.02 -4.05
C ASN A 81 2.40 -10.75 -3.12
N ASP A 82 2.76 -11.76 -2.33
CA ASP A 82 3.96 -11.82 -1.49
C ASP A 82 5.22 -11.45 -2.30
N LEU A 83 5.39 -12.05 -3.49
CA LEU A 83 6.50 -11.77 -4.41
C LEU A 83 6.46 -10.35 -4.99
N ARG A 84 5.27 -9.76 -5.22
CA ARG A 84 5.20 -8.35 -5.66
C ARG A 84 5.68 -7.39 -4.58
N VAL A 85 5.38 -7.69 -3.32
CA VAL A 85 5.83 -6.88 -2.17
C VAL A 85 7.35 -6.98 -2.04
N ILE A 86 7.93 -8.19 -2.11
CA ILE A 86 9.39 -8.34 -2.00
C ILE A 86 10.13 -7.71 -3.18
N ILE A 87 9.60 -7.77 -4.42
CA ILE A 87 10.19 -7.07 -5.57
C ILE A 87 10.25 -5.55 -5.30
N SER A 88 9.17 -4.98 -4.77
CA SER A 88 9.14 -3.55 -4.41
C SER A 88 10.13 -3.23 -3.29
N ALA A 89 10.30 -4.13 -2.32
CA ALA A 89 11.23 -3.95 -1.22
C ALA A 89 12.68 -4.01 -1.70
N VAL A 90 13.05 -4.98 -2.53
CA VAL A 90 14.41 -5.13 -3.09
C VAL A 90 14.82 -3.94 -3.96
N ALA A 91 13.86 -3.32 -4.64
CA ALA A 91 14.10 -2.10 -5.42
C ALA A 91 14.31 -0.85 -4.54
N SER A 92 14.08 -0.93 -3.23
CA SER A 92 14.33 0.15 -2.28
C SER A 92 15.79 0.19 -1.86
N ASP A 93 16.25 1.37 -1.43
CA ASP A 93 17.61 1.58 -0.93
C ASP A 93 17.82 0.90 0.44
N ASP A 94 16.81 0.89 1.31
CA ASP A 94 16.90 0.35 2.68
C ASP A 94 16.67 -1.18 2.80
N PHE A 95 16.87 -1.94 1.72
CA PHE A 95 16.61 -3.38 1.75
C PHE A 95 17.77 -4.18 2.35
N ASP A 96 17.48 -4.97 3.38
CA ASP A 96 18.46 -5.91 3.96
C ASP A 96 18.65 -7.14 3.06
N PHE A 97 19.73 -7.14 2.27
CA PHE A 97 20.07 -8.21 1.34
C PHE A 97 20.51 -9.52 2.00
N ASP A 98 20.90 -9.51 3.29
CA ASP A 98 21.23 -10.76 4.00
C ASP A 98 20.05 -11.72 4.03
N ARG A 99 18.82 -11.21 3.88
CA ARG A 99 17.58 -11.98 3.80
C ARG A 99 17.39 -12.74 2.49
N ILE A 100 18.01 -12.29 1.39
CA ILE A 100 17.88 -12.91 0.06
C ILE A 100 19.10 -13.75 -0.31
N LYS A 101 20.26 -13.50 0.30
CA LYS A 101 21.48 -14.31 0.08
C LYS A 101 21.23 -15.82 0.23
N PRO A 102 20.52 -16.33 1.26
CA PRO A 102 20.24 -17.77 1.38
C PRO A 102 19.45 -18.33 0.19
N LEU A 103 18.48 -17.56 -0.32
CA LEU A 103 17.69 -17.94 -1.48
C LEU A 103 18.56 -18.01 -2.75
N LEU A 104 19.43 -17.02 -2.97
CA LEU A 104 20.33 -17.01 -4.13
C LEU A 104 21.37 -18.14 -4.05
N LYS A 105 21.92 -18.41 -2.85
CA LYS A 105 22.82 -19.54 -2.59
C LYS A 105 22.15 -20.88 -2.87
N ALA A 106 20.92 -21.08 -2.37
CA ALA A 106 20.14 -22.29 -2.64
C ALA A 106 19.83 -22.45 -4.13
N ALA A 107 19.58 -21.36 -4.86
CA ALA A 107 19.30 -21.42 -6.29
C ALA A 107 20.49 -21.89 -7.14
N ILE A 108 21.72 -21.61 -6.71
CA ILE A 108 22.92 -22.03 -7.47
C ILE A 108 23.49 -23.36 -7.01
N ALA A 109 23.22 -23.79 -5.77
CA ALA A 109 23.70 -25.06 -5.22
C ALA A 109 23.19 -26.24 -6.07
N GLU A 110 24.11 -27.12 -6.45
CA GLU A 110 23.79 -28.29 -7.28
C GLU A 110 22.95 -29.31 -6.50
N GLY A 111 21.91 -29.87 -7.15
CA GLY A 111 21.16 -31.02 -6.62
C GLY A 111 19.98 -30.69 -5.70
N LEU A 112 19.56 -29.43 -5.57
CA LEU A 112 18.34 -29.08 -4.83
C LEU A 112 17.09 -29.23 -5.69
N ASP A 113 16.07 -29.90 -5.13
CA ASP A 113 14.74 -30.03 -5.73
C ASP A 113 14.06 -28.65 -5.83
N ASP A 114 13.29 -28.42 -6.90
CA ASP A 114 12.59 -27.16 -7.13
C ASP A 114 11.67 -26.83 -5.95
N ALA A 115 11.12 -27.86 -5.28
CA ALA A 115 10.33 -27.70 -4.05
C ALA A 115 11.09 -27.04 -2.90
N PHE A 116 12.39 -27.29 -2.78
CA PHE A 116 13.24 -26.67 -1.76
C PHE A 116 13.53 -25.20 -2.07
N ILE A 117 13.60 -24.84 -3.36
CA ILE A 117 13.74 -23.45 -3.78
C ILE A 117 12.44 -22.68 -3.49
N TRP A 118 11.27 -23.29 -3.74
CA TRP A 118 9.98 -22.70 -3.38
C TRP A 118 9.81 -22.49 -1.87
N SER A 119 10.34 -23.37 -1.02
CA SER A 119 10.31 -23.13 0.43
C SER A 119 11.18 -21.93 0.84
N HIS A 120 12.38 -21.81 0.27
CA HIS A 120 13.27 -20.66 0.53
C HIS A 120 12.65 -19.34 0.06
N ILE A 121 11.92 -19.35 -1.06
CA ILE A 121 11.18 -18.18 -1.53
C ILE A 121 10.12 -17.78 -0.48
N HIS A 122 9.36 -18.75 0.00
CA HIS A 122 8.37 -18.50 1.04
C HIS A 122 9.01 -17.91 2.30
N ASP A 123 10.15 -18.45 2.72
CA ASP A 123 10.83 -18.02 3.95
C ASP A 123 11.37 -16.59 3.80
N ALA A 124 11.99 -16.28 2.65
CA ALA A 124 12.46 -14.93 2.32
C ALA A 124 11.34 -13.88 2.33
N VAL A 125 10.13 -14.24 1.86
CA VAL A 125 8.97 -13.34 1.91
C VAL A 125 8.43 -13.20 3.34
N THR A 126 8.33 -14.29 4.11
CA THR A 126 7.74 -14.25 5.46
C THR A 126 8.52 -13.41 6.47
N GLU A 127 9.83 -13.32 6.32
CA GLU A 127 10.68 -12.55 7.23
C GLU A 127 10.56 -11.02 7.04
N SER A 128 9.68 -10.58 6.13
CA SER A 128 9.41 -9.15 5.89
C SER A 128 8.59 -8.48 7.00
N THR A 129 8.08 -9.26 7.95
CA THR A 129 7.55 -8.73 9.20
C THR A 129 8.62 -8.85 10.28
N PRO A 130 8.94 -7.77 11.02
CA PRO A 130 9.85 -7.86 12.17
C PRO A 130 9.37 -8.95 13.12
N PRO A 131 10.28 -9.70 13.77
CA PRO A 131 9.89 -10.63 14.83
C PRO A 131 9.04 -9.87 15.86
N PRO A 132 7.97 -10.46 16.40
CA PRO A 132 7.18 -9.83 17.45
C PRO A 132 8.14 -9.46 18.58
N ARG A 133 8.38 -8.16 18.76
CA ARG A 133 9.21 -7.67 19.88
C ARG A 133 8.60 -8.22 21.17
N PRO A 134 9.40 -8.70 22.13
CA PRO A 134 8.89 -9.04 23.45
C PRO A 134 8.15 -7.82 23.98
N ILE A 135 6.83 -7.95 24.12
CA ILE A 135 6.00 -6.93 24.75
C ILE A 135 6.53 -6.86 26.18
N ALA A 136 7.22 -5.77 26.52
CA ALA A 136 7.50 -5.45 27.91
C ALA A 136 6.17 -5.58 28.66
N PRO A 137 6.12 -6.26 29.83
CA PRO A 137 4.87 -6.55 30.51
C PRO A 137 4.28 -5.24 31.03
N SER A 138 3.57 -4.53 30.17
CA SER A 138 2.71 -3.43 30.58
C SER A 138 1.43 -4.07 31.07
N ILE A 139 1.51 -4.56 32.31
CA ILE A 139 0.37 -4.96 33.12
C ILE A 139 -0.39 -3.67 33.45
N GLN A 140 -1.11 -3.14 32.47
CA GLN A 140 -2.35 -2.41 32.67
C GLN A 140 -3.26 -2.84 31.53
N GLN A 141 -4.12 -3.80 31.84
CA GLN A 141 -5.03 -4.44 30.92
C GLN A 141 -5.81 -3.38 30.13
N THR A 142 -5.53 -3.28 28.83
CA THR A 142 -6.59 -2.96 27.88
C THR A 142 -7.20 -4.30 27.47
N PRO A 143 -8.47 -4.58 27.76
CA PRO A 143 -9.10 -5.83 27.37
C PRO A 143 -9.03 -6.00 25.85
N LEU A 144 -8.49 -7.13 25.42
CA LEU A 144 -8.42 -7.55 24.02
C LEU A 144 -9.82 -7.91 23.51
N SER A 145 -10.52 -6.97 22.88
CA SER A 145 -11.53 -7.16 21.80
C SER A 145 -12.18 -5.78 21.56
N GLN A 146 -12.22 -5.15 20.39
CA GLN A 146 -12.62 -5.66 19.08
C GLN A 146 -12.01 -4.76 17.99
N ASN A 147 -11.32 -5.37 17.03
CA ASN A 147 -10.97 -4.76 15.77
C ASN A 147 -12.22 -4.49 14.92
N THR A 148 -12.26 -3.37 14.19
CA THR A 148 -13.37 -2.96 13.30
C THR A 148 -13.71 -4.01 12.23
N SER A 149 -12.81 -4.95 11.95
CA SER A 149 -13.08 -6.10 11.07
C SER A 149 -13.95 -7.20 11.71
N GLY A 150 -14.26 -7.13 13.01
CA GLY A 150 -15.15 -8.05 13.73
C GLY A 150 -16.64 -7.68 13.69
N LEU A 151 -17.00 -6.55 13.07
CA LEU A 151 -18.39 -6.09 12.93
C LEU A 151 -19.13 -6.70 11.72
N VAL A 152 -18.50 -7.65 11.03
CA VAL A 152 -19.09 -8.30 9.86
C VAL A 152 -20.07 -9.37 10.34
N ASN A 153 -21.37 -9.05 10.26
CA ASN A 153 -22.57 -9.88 10.49
C ASN A 153 -23.37 -9.74 11.79
N SER A 154 -23.58 -8.54 12.33
CA SER A 154 -24.84 -8.33 13.06
C SER A 154 -25.43 -6.93 12.84
N SER A 155 -26.62 -6.89 12.27
CA SER A 155 -27.42 -5.67 12.10
C SER A 155 -28.00 -5.11 13.39
N GLU A 156 -27.66 -5.68 14.57
CA GLU A 156 -28.40 -5.45 15.82
C GLU A 156 -27.63 -4.79 16.98
N PHE A 157 -26.32 -4.51 16.88
CA PHE A 157 -25.60 -3.85 17.97
C PHE A 157 -24.87 -2.57 17.56
N ARG A 158 -25.65 -1.54 17.19
CA ARG A 158 -25.13 -0.15 17.06
C ARG A 158 -24.56 0.40 18.37
N GLN A 159 -24.93 -0.16 19.53
CA GLN A 159 -24.45 0.30 20.84
C GLN A 159 -22.96 0.07 21.09
N ASN A 160 -22.32 -0.88 20.38
CA ASN A 160 -20.89 -1.18 20.55
C ASN A 160 -19.98 -0.42 19.56
N VAL A 161 -20.55 0.20 18.52
CA VAL A 161 -19.77 0.93 17.51
C VAL A 161 -19.34 2.30 18.04
N ASP A 162 -20.25 3.02 18.72
CA ASP A 162 -19.97 4.37 19.22
C ASP A 162 -18.85 4.43 20.28
N PRO A 163 -18.78 3.53 21.28
CA PRO A 163 -17.69 3.52 22.26
C PRO A 163 -16.32 3.18 21.63
N ILE A 164 -16.28 2.28 20.65
CA ILE A 164 -15.05 1.88 19.95
C ILE A 164 -14.56 3.02 19.06
N LEU A 165 -15.45 3.64 18.28
CA LEU A 165 -15.11 4.82 17.49
C LEU A 165 -14.65 5.97 18.40
N LYS A 166 -15.28 6.15 19.55
CA LYS A 166 -14.86 7.17 20.52
C LYS A 166 -13.44 6.90 21.02
N LEU A 167 -13.07 5.66 21.33
CA LEU A 167 -11.74 5.27 21.82
C LEU A 167 -10.63 5.40 20.76
N GLU A 168 -10.93 5.00 19.51
CA GLU A 168 -10.03 5.12 18.35
C GLU A 168 -9.83 6.58 17.93
N LEU A 169 -10.91 7.38 17.98
CA LEU A 169 -10.88 8.81 17.65
C LEU A 169 -10.44 9.69 18.83
N GLU A 170 -10.38 9.17 20.06
CA GLU A 170 -9.93 9.87 21.27
C GLU A 170 -8.49 10.40 21.14
N HIS A 171 -7.68 9.71 20.33
CA HIS A 171 -6.28 10.03 20.09
C HIS A 171 -6.02 10.65 18.69
N LEU A 172 -7.05 10.76 17.84
CA LEU A 172 -6.98 11.51 16.59
C LEU A 172 -7.19 12.99 16.91
N TYR A 173 -6.11 13.76 16.89
CA TYR A 173 -6.17 15.21 17.05
C TYR A 173 -6.93 15.86 15.88
N ALA A 174 -8.26 15.97 16.00
CA ALA A 174 -9.07 16.80 15.12
C ALA A 174 -8.71 18.27 15.36
N GLY A 175 -8.27 18.96 14.30
CA GLY A 175 -7.91 20.37 14.39
C GLY A 175 -6.48 20.65 14.86
N LEU A 176 -5.52 19.80 14.48
CA LEU A 176 -4.10 20.03 14.73
C LEU A 176 -3.70 21.46 14.28
N PRO A 177 -3.31 22.37 15.21
CA PRO A 177 -3.01 23.74 14.85
C PRO A 177 -1.84 23.75 13.88
N ASN A 178 -1.92 24.60 12.85
CA ASN A 178 -0.88 24.77 11.83
C ASN A 178 -0.54 23.52 10.99
N PHE A 179 -1.39 22.47 10.95
CA PHE A 179 -1.17 21.25 10.15
C PHE A 179 -0.66 21.53 8.73
N HIS A 180 -1.38 22.37 7.98
CA HIS A 180 -0.97 22.71 6.63
C HIS A 180 0.36 23.47 6.56
N GLN A 181 0.71 24.26 7.57
CA GLN A 181 2.01 24.93 7.62
C GLN A 181 3.14 23.97 8.02
N ALA A 182 2.81 22.85 8.67
CA ALA A 182 3.77 21.79 8.96
C ALA A 182 3.99 20.87 7.76
N PHE A 183 2.94 20.57 6.99
CA PHE A 183 2.97 19.58 5.91
C PHE A 183 3.08 20.15 4.49
N PHE A 184 2.53 21.34 4.24
CA PHE A 184 2.41 21.91 2.89
C PHE A 184 3.09 23.27 2.74
N ARG A 185 3.89 23.71 3.72
CA ARG A 185 4.59 25.01 3.68
C ARG A 185 5.52 25.13 2.47
N ASP A 186 6.23 24.06 2.15
CA ASP A 186 7.25 24.06 1.11
C ASP A 186 6.68 23.63 -0.25
N VAL A 187 5.35 23.59 -0.39
CA VAL A 187 4.69 23.36 -1.68
C VAL A 187 4.40 24.72 -2.32
N PRO A 188 5.26 25.22 -3.22
CA PRO A 188 5.05 26.50 -3.88
C PRO A 188 3.75 26.48 -4.69
N ASP A 189 3.08 27.64 -4.73
CA ASP A 189 1.88 27.89 -5.54
C ASP A 189 0.67 26.98 -5.27
N LEU A 190 0.63 26.22 -4.17
CA LEU A 190 -0.48 25.30 -3.86
C LEU A 190 -1.86 25.97 -3.87
N ASP A 191 -1.97 27.17 -3.28
CA ASP A 191 -3.22 27.95 -3.26
C ASP A 191 -3.63 28.38 -4.68
N ARG A 192 -2.66 28.76 -5.50
CA ARG A 192 -2.88 29.17 -6.90
C ARG A 192 -3.31 27.98 -7.76
N ALA A 193 -2.64 26.83 -7.60
CA ALA A 193 -2.94 25.59 -8.29
C ALA A 193 -4.35 25.08 -7.92
N SER A 194 -4.68 25.05 -6.62
CA SER A 194 -6.01 24.63 -6.14
C SER A 194 -7.13 25.52 -6.71
N LYS A 195 -6.91 26.83 -6.74
CA LYS A 195 -7.85 27.78 -7.36
C LYS A 195 -8.02 27.55 -8.86
N ALA A 196 -6.93 27.30 -9.58
CA ALA A 196 -6.96 27.02 -11.02
C ALA A 196 -7.74 25.74 -11.33
N VAL A 197 -7.40 24.63 -10.67
CA VAL A 197 -8.08 23.33 -10.82
C VAL A 197 -9.59 23.46 -10.57
N PHE A 198 -9.98 24.23 -9.55
CA PHE A 198 -11.41 24.41 -9.27
C PHE A 198 -12.12 25.28 -10.32
N GLN A 199 -11.46 26.29 -10.89
CA GLN A 199 -12.03 27.06 -12.00
C GLN A 199 -12.20 26.20 -13.25
N ASP A 200 -11.20 25.37 -13.55
CA ASP A 200 -11.27 24.42 -14.67
C ASP A 200 -12.41 23.42 -14.48
N PHE A 201 -12.62 22.94 -13.25
CA PHE A 201 -13.79 22.13 -12.91
C PHE A 201 -15.11 22.86 -13.19
N LEU A 202 -15.28 24.10 -12.73
CA LEU A 202 -16.52 24.86 -12.97
C LEU A 202 -16.77 25.12 -14.45
N ASN A 203 -15.72 25.44 -15.22
CA ASN A 203 -15.81 25.64 -16.66
C ASN A 203 -16.18 24.34 -17.38
N SER A 204 -15.51 23.24 -17.02
CA SER A 204 -15.79 21.91 -17.56
C SER A 204 -17.20 21.44 -17.22
N ALA A 205 -17.66 21.66 -15.98
CA ALA A 205 -19.00 21.30 -15.55
C ALA A 205 -20.08 22.04 -16.36
N ARG A 206 -19.88 23.32 -16.68
CA ARG A 206 -20.83 24.09 -17.51
C ARG A 206 -20.99 23.54 -18.92
N VAL A 207 -19.91 23.01 -19.50
CA VAL A 207 -19.91 22.45 -20.86
C VAL A 207 -20.44 21.02 -20.84
N ASN A 208 -19.91 20.18 -19.95
CA ASN A 208 -20.04 18.74 -20.02
C ASN A 208 -21.19 18.15 -19.18
N PHE A 209 -21.70 18.86 -18.17
CA PHE A 209 -22.79 18.30 -17.36
C PHE A 209 -24.09 18.23 -18.17
N THR A 210 -24.88 17.18 -17.91
CA THR A 210 -26.24 17.10 -18.45
C THR A 210 -27.10 18.24 -17.89
N PRO A 211 -28.17 18.67 -18.58
CA PRO A 211 -29.01 19.79 -18.14
C PRO A 211 -29.46 19.70 -16.68
N HIS A 212 -29.82 18.49 -16.22
CA HIS A 212 -30.20 18.22 -14.84
C HIS A 212 -29.07 18.51 -13.83
N TYR A 213 -27.82 18.12 -14.14
CA TYR A 213 -26.68 18.34 -13.24
C TYR A 213 -26.10 19.75 -13.33
N LYS A 214 -26.40 20.53 -14.38
CA LYS A 214 -25.99 21.94 -14.45
C LYS A 214 -26.60 22.78 -13.32
N LEU A 215 -27.76 22.39 -12.79
CA LEU A 215 -28.40 23.02 -11.62
C LEU A 215 -27.52 22.97 -10.36
N LEU A 216 -26.61 22.00 -10.25
CA LEU A 216 -25.72 21.86 -9.09
C LEU A 216 -24.53 22.83 -9.11
N ILE A 217 -24.11 23.30 -10.28
CA ILE A 217 -22.95 24.19 -10.46
C ILE A 217 -22.99 25.43 -9.55
N PRO A 218 -24.10 26.21 -9.49
CA PRO A 218 -24.16 27.37 -8.60
C PRO A 218 -24.03 26.97 -7.11
N TRP A 219 -24.59 25.84 -6.70
CA TRP A 219 -24.53 25.35 -5.32
C TRP A 219 -23.15 24.86 -4.92
N VAL A 220 -22.48 24.12 -5.81
CA VAL A 220 -21.08 23.70 -5.62
C VAL A 220 -20.15 24.90 -5.50
N ASN A 221 -20.34 25.93 -6.33
CA ASN A 221 -19.56 27.16 -6.23
C ASN A 221 -19.89 27.97 -4.96
N ARG A 222 -21.16 27.99 -4.52
CA ARG A 222 -21.60 28.66 -3.28
C ARG A 222 -20.99 27.99 -2.04
N LEU A 223 -21.00 26.66 -2.02
CA LEU A 223 -20.35 25.86 -0.97
C LEU A 223 -18.84 26.13 -0.96
N ARG A 224 -18.18 26.09 -2.12
CA ARG A 224 -16.74 26.37 -2.23
C ARG A 224 -16.36 27.77 -1.77
N ARG A 225 -17.16 28.80 -2.06
CA ARG A 225 -16.89 30.17 -1.57
C ARG A 225 -17.06 30.29 -0.07
N LYS A 226 -17.93 29.46 0.53
CA LYS A 226 -18.13 29.43 1.98
C LYS A 226 -17.02 28.67 2.71
N VAL A 227 -16.57 27.56 2.14
CA VAL A 227 -15.45 26.75 2.67
C VAL A 227 -14.11 27.45 2.43
N PHE A 228 -13.96 28.15 1.30
CA PHE A 228 -12.74 28.86 0.91
C PHE A 228 -13.05 30.32 0.51
N PRO A 229 -13.26 31.22 1.49
CA PRO A 229 -13.50 32.64 1.21
C PRO A 229 -12.33 33.26 0.45
N ASN A 230 -12.61 34.03 -0.61
CA ASN A 230 -11.62 34.60 -1.54
C ASN A 230 -10.71 33.57 -2.27
N GLY A 231 -10.98 32.27 -2.09
CA GLY A 231 -10.14 31.19 -2.58
C GLY A 231 -9.03 30.79 -1.61
N GLU A 232 -9.03 31.36 -0.41
CA GLU A 232 -8.12 31.00 0.68
C GLU A 232 -8.86 30.14 1.71
N ARG A 233 -8.10 29.31 2.42
CA ARG A 233 -8.60 28.58 3.59
C ARG A 233 -8.80 29.50 4.79
N TRP A 234 -9.66 29.08 5.71
CA TRP A 234 -9.84 29.76 6.98
C TRP A 234 -8.53 29.75 7.80
N LYS A 235 -8.07 30.93 8.22
CA LYS A 235 -6.87 31.11 9.06
C LYS A 235 -7.15 30.90 10.56
N LYS A 236 -8.44 30.88 10.93
CA LYS A 236 -8.95 30.64 12.28
C LYS A 236 -10.14 29.69 12.19
N GLN A 237 -10.46 28.97 13.26
CA GLN A 237 -11.68 28.16 13.29
C GLN A 237 -12.89 29.06 13.05
N GLU A 238 -13.79 28.62 12.16
CA GLU A 238 -15.09 29.24 11.90
C GLU A 238 -16.17 28.33 12.51
N PRO A 239 -16.64 28.61 13.74
CA PRO A 239 -17.52 27.71 14.48
C PRO A 239 -18.85 27.42 13.77
N ARG A 240 -19.31 28.34 12.91
CA ARG A 240 -20.59 28.22 12.18
C ARG A 240 -20.42 27.74 10.73
N LEU A 241 -19.23 27.27 10.35
CA LEU A 241 -18.98 26.81 8.98
C LEU A 241 -19.87 25.61 8.63
N TYR A 242 -19.98 24.66 9.55
CA TYR A 242 -20.80 23.46 9.35
C TYR A 242 -22.29 23.80 9.17
N GLU A 243 -22.84 24.65 10.03
CA GLU A 243 -24.22 25.14 9.94
C GLU A 243 -24.44 25.83 8.59
N SER A 244 -23.54 26.73 8.21
CA SER A 244 -23.59 27.44 6.95
C SER A 244 -23.54 26.52 5.72
N MET A 245 -22.71 25.48 5.75
CA MET A 245 -22.64 24.49 4.66
C MET A 245 -23.93 23.70 4.56
N THR A 246 -24.47 23.29 5.71
CA THR A 246 -25.73 22.55 5.80
C THR A 246 -26.89 23.38 5.25
N ASP A 247 -26.96 24.67 5.57
CA ASP A 247 -27.98 25.59 5.05
C ASP A 247 -27.90 25.74 3.53
N ILE A 248 -26.68 25.85 2.97
CA ILE A 248 -26.47 25.91 1.51
C ILE A 248 -27.01 24.64 0.83
N LEU A 249 -26.75 23.46 1.41
CA LEU A 249 -27.22 22.19 0.86
C LEU A 249 -28.74 22.04 0.99
N ARG A 250 -29.33 22.45 2.11
CA ARG A 250 -30.79 22.45 2.29
C ARG A 250 -31.49 23.38 1.31
N GLN A 251 -30.92 24.56 1.04
CA GLN A 251 -31.48 25.46 0.03
C GLN A 251 -31.33 24.88 -1.38
N ALA A 252 -30.18 24.26 -1.68
CA ALA A 252 -29.97 23.59 -2.96
C ALA A 252 -31.04 22.53 -3.23
N GLN A 253 -31.36 21.72 -2.23
CA GLN A 253 -32.37 20.68 -2.34
C GLN A 253 -33.75 21.25 -2.70
N LYS A 254 -34.20 22.30 -1.99
CA LYS A 254 -35.48 22.95 -2.26
C LYS A 254 -35.55 23.56 -3.66
N ASP A 255 -34.53 24.32 -4.05
CA ASP A 255 -34.50 25.00 -5.35
C ASP A 255 -34.45 24.01 -6.52
N ILE A 256 -33.82 22.84 -6.33
CA ILE A 256 -33.77 21.78 -7.36
C ILE A 256 -35.12 21.04 -7.46
N GLU A 257 -35.77 20.79 -6.32
CA GLU A 257 -37.13 20.22 -6.28
C GLU A 257 -38.15 21.16 -6.96
N GLU A 258 -38.07 22.47 -6.70
CA GLU A 258 -38.90 23.50 -7.35
C GLU A 258 -38.61 23.65 -8.84
N ALA A 259 -37.35 23.57 -9.28
CA ALA A 259 -36.97 23.66 -10.69
C ALA A 259 -37.29 22.40 -11.52
N SER A 260 -37.62 21.30 -10.86
CA SER A 260 -37.98 20.01 -11.50
C SER A 260 -39.49 19.78 -11.61
N THR A 261 -40.29 20.73 -11.14
CA THR A 261 -41.77 20.73 -11.21
C THR A 261 -42.26 21.61 -12.36
#